data_AF-R7BIE7-F1
#
_entry.id   AF-R7BIE7-F1
#
_cell.length_a   1.000
_cell.length_b   1.000
_cell.length_c   1.000
_cell.angle_alpha   90.00
_cell.angle_beta   90.00
_cell.angle_gamma   90.00
#
_symmetry.space_group_name_H-M   'P 1'
#
loop_
_entity.id
_entity.type
_entity.pdbx_description
1 polymer ?
#
loop_
_entity_poly.entity_id
_entity_poly.type
_entity_poly.pdbx_seq_one_letter_code
_entity_poly.pdbx_strand_id
1 'polypeptide(L)'
;MQQAVFMAHCPYELGDIVEVAIIEGMAITGYPRRLGTAEMQITDIITEHSLKNGTVSFIYELDGKKRMRLIPWNELTKRSEKH
;
A
#
# COMPACT_ATOMS: atom_id res chain seq x y z
N MET A 1 -13.17 5.48 -28.07
CA MET A 1 -12.37 5.45 -26.82
C MET A 1 -10.94 5.14 -27.21
N GLN A 2 -9.97 5.90 -26.71
CA GLN A 2 -8.55 5.65 -26.96
C GLN A 2 -8.05 4.61 -25.95
N GLN A 3 -7.36 3.57 -26.42
CA GLN A 3 -6.83 2.53 -25.55
C GLN A 3 -5.59 3.07 -24.82
N ALA A 4 -5.55 2.91 -23.51
CA ALA A 4 -4.36 3.15 -22.69
C ALA A 4 -3.91 1.82 -22.09
N VAL A 5 -2.62 1.51 -22.24
CA VAL A 5 -2.01 0.29 -21.71
C VAL A 5 -1.07 0.68 -20.58
N PHE A 6 -1.23 0.04 -19.43
CA PHE A 6 -0.35 0.19 -18.29
C PHE A 6 0.22 -1.18 -17.93
N MET A 7 1.53 -1.26 -17.72
CA MET A 7 2.19 -2.42 -17.15
C MET A 7 2.69 -2.04 -15.76
N ALA A 8 2.16 -2.69 -14.73
CA ALA A 8 2.56 -2.52 -13.35
C ALA A 8 2.68 -3.88 -12.68
N HIS A 9 3.68 -4.04 -11.83
CA HIS A 9 3.87 -5.22 -11.01
C HIS A 9 3.31 -4.94 -9.62
N CYS A 10 2.31 -5.72 -9.21
CA CYS A 10 1.85 -5.66 -7.82
C CYS A 10 2.91 -6.31 -6.93
N PRO A 11 3.35 -5.66 -5.84
CA PRO A 11 4.36 -6.23 -4.95
C PRO A 11 3.83 -7.33 -4.01
N TYR A 12 2.51 -7.57 -3.99
CA TYR A 12 1.86 -8.55 -3.11
C TYR A 12 0.82 -9.36 -3.89
N GLU A 13 0.47 -10.52 -3.34
CA GLU A 13 -0.56 -11.42 -3.84
C GLU A 13 -1.73 -11.58 -2.86
N LEU A 14 -2.84 -12.16 -3.33
CA LEU A 14 -3.97 -12.52 -2.48
C LEU A 14 -3.55 -13.61 -1.49
N GLY A 15 -3.88 -13.42 -0.21
CA GLY A 15 -3.53 -14.33 0.86
C GLY A 15 -2.21 -14.02 1.55
N ASP A 16 -1.39 -13.10 1.02
CA ASP A 16 -0.16 -12.64 1.68
C ASP A 16 -0.46 -12.09 3.07
N ILE A 17 0.41 -12.42 4.03
CA ILE A 17 0.40 -11.82 5.37
C ILE A 17 1.41 -10.68 5.40
N VAL A 18 0.92 -9.49 5.70
CA VAL A 18 1.73 -8.28 5.82
C VAL A 18 1.72 -7.77 7.26
N GLU A 19 2.89 -7.39 7.75
CA GLU A 19 3.01 -6.70 9.02
C GLU A 19 2.92 -5.19 8.82
N VAL A 20 1.94 -4.57 9.48
CA VAL A 20 1.64 -3.14 9.32
C VAL A 20 1.39 -2.43 10.65
N ALA A 21 1.74 -1.15 10.71
CA ALA A 21 1.20 -0.23 11.70
C ALA A 21 0.05 0.57 11.09
N ILE A 22 -1.06 0.73 11.80
CA ILE A 22 -2.18 1.57 11.34
C ILE A 22 -2.09 2.94 12.01
N ILE A 23 -1.72 3.97 11.24
CA ILE A 23 -1.55 5.34 11.72
C ILE A 23 -2.40 6.25 10.85
N GLU A 24 -3.33 7.01 11.46
CA GLU A 24 -4.20 7.96 10.75
C GLU A 24 -4.94 7.37 9.53
N GLY A 25 -5.30 6.09 9.59
CA GLY A 25 -5.98 5.39 8.49
C GLY A 25 -5.06 4.93 7.34
N MET A 26 -3.74 5.04 7.51
CA MET A 26 -2.73 4.48 6.61
C MET A 26 -2.15 3.20 7.20
N ALA A 27 -1.86 2.23 6.34
CA ALA A 27 -1.12 1.02 6.72
C ALA A 27 0.35 1.18 6.34
N ILE A 28 1.23 1.15 7.33
CA ILE A 28 2.67 1.40 7.17
C ILE A 28 3.42 0.09 7.31
N THR A 29 4.12 -0.32 6.25
CA THR A 29 4.96 -1.52 6.25
C THR A 29 6.39 -1.19 6.69
N GLY A 30 7.06 -2.15 7.33
CA GLY A 30 8.43 -1.96 7.83
C GLY A 30 8.53 -0.98 9.02
N TYR A 31 7.40 -0.68 9.67
CA TYR A 31 7.38 0.11 10.90
C TYR A 31 8.08 -0.64 12.04
N PRO A 32 8.81 0.02 12.97
CA PRO A 32 9.51 -0.68 14.04
C PRO A 32 8.55 -1.48 14.94
N ARG A 33 8.64 -2.81 14.93
CA ARG A 33 7.74 -3.72 15.67
C ARG A 33 7.51 -3.33 17.14
N ARG A 34 8.58 -2.87 17.82
CA ARG A 34 8.55 -2.42 19.22
C ARG A 34 7.59 -1.24 19.50
N LEU A 35 7.20 -0.51 18.46
CA LEU A 35 6.28 0.63 18.54
C LEU A 35 4.82 0.25 18.26
N GLY A 36 4.57 -1.03 17.93
CA GLY A 36 3.24 -1.57 17.66
C GLY A 36 2.99 -1.82 16.18
N THR A 37 2.81 -3.10 15.85
CA THR A 37 2.41 -3.60 14.52
C THR A 37 1.38 -4.72 14.68
N ALA A 38 0.68 -5.02 13.60
CA ALA A 38 -0.20 -6.17 13.50
C ALA A 38 0.06 -6.91 12.17
N GLU A 39 -0.03 -8.23 12.20
CA GLU A 39 -0.07 -9.05 10.99
C GLU A 39 -1.50 -9.07 10.46
N MET A 40 -1.65 -8.79 9.17
CA MET A 40 -2.95 -8.76 8.48
C MET A 40 -2.84 -9.46 7.14
N GLN A 41 -3.90 -10.15 6.73
CA GLN A 41 -3.97 -10.84 5.44
C GLN A 41 -4.51 -9.92 4.35
N ILE A 42 -3.89 -9.94 3.17
CA ILE A 42 -4.43 -9.30 1.97
C ILE A 42 -5.57 -10.15 1.41
N THR A 43 -6.79 -9.61 1.42
CA THR A 43 -8.01 -10.30 0.96
C THR A 43 -8.53 -9.80 -0.39
N ASP A 44 -8.10 -8.62 -0.84
CA ASP A 44 -8.41 -8.07 -2.16
C ASP A 44 -7.30 -7.12 -2.62
N ILE A 45 -7.12 -6.99 -3.94
CA ILE A 45 -6.15 -6.09 -4.57
C ILE A 45 -6.88 -5.26 -5.63
N ILE A 46 -6.97 -3.96 -5.37
CA ILE A 46 -7.57 -2.99 -6.27
C ILE A 46 -6.45 -2.18 -6.94
N THR A 47 -6.60 -1.96 -8.24
CA THR A 47 -5.66 -1.15 -9.03
C THR A 47 -6.34 0.16 -9.46
N GLU A 48 -5.70 1.30 -9.18
CA GLU A 48 -6.15 2.64 -9.61
C GLU A 48 -5.26 3.16 -10.75
N HIS A 49 -5.87 3.47 -11.90
CA HIS A 49 -5.17 4.02 -13.07
C HIS A 49 -5.48 5.52 -13.22
N SER A 50 -4.43 6.35 -13.25
CA SER A 50 -4.56 7.76 -13.60
C SER A 50 -4.05 7.99 -15.03
N LEU A 51 -4.97 8.20 -15.97
CA LEU A 51 -4.61 8.46 -17.37
C LEU A 51 -3.86 9.78 -17.56
N LYS A 52 -4.27 10.83 -16.82
CA LYS A 52 -3.61 12.15 -16.89
C LYS A 52 -2.17 12.09 -16.40
N ASN A 53 -1.93 11.33 -15.34
CA ASN A 53 -0.61 11.28 -14.68
C ASN A 53 0.25 10.11 -15.18
N GLY A 54 -0.32 9.18 -15.94
CA GLY A 54 0.39 8.00 -16.43
C GLY A 54 0.75 7.01 -15.31
N THR A 55 0.00 6.98 -14.20
CA THR A 55 0.36 6.20 -13.01
C THR A 55 -0.61 5.06 -12.72
N VAL A 56 -0.07 3.97 -12.17
CA VAL A 56 -0.83 2.89 -11.55
C VAL A 56 -0.51 2.84 -10.06
N SER A 57 -1.53 2.78 -9.22
CA SER A 57 -1.37 2.57 -7.78
C SER A 57 -2.17 1.37 -7.30
N PHE A 58 -1.72 0.72 -6.23
CA PHE A 58 -2.37 -0.45 -5.65
C PHE A 58 -2.97 -0.10 -4.28
N ILE A 59 -4.17 -0.60 -4.04
CA ILE A 59 -4.91 -0.49 -2.80
C ILE A 59 -5.24 -1.92 -2.35
N TYR A 60 -5.02 -2.20 -1.08
CA TYR A 60 -5.14 -3.54 -0.52
C TYR A 60 -6.28 -3.58 0.49
N GLU A 61 -7.13 -4.59 0.40
CA GLU A 61 -8.04 -4.91 1.49
C GLU A 61 -7.34 -5.81 2.51
N LEU A 62 -7.36 -5.40 3.78
CA LEU A 62 -6.75 -6.14 4.88
C LEU A 62 -7.83 -6.79 5.75
N ASP A 63 -7.68 -8.09 5.99
CA ASP A 63 -8.56 -8.97 6.79
C ASP A 63 -10.05 -8.91 6.40
N GLY A 64 -10.38 -8.55 5.16
CA GLY A 64 -11.78 -8.35 4.73
C GLY A 64 -12.47 -7.14 5.38
N LYS A 65 -11.70 -6.20 5.95
CA LYS A 65 -12.25 -5.07 6.73
C LYS A 65 -12.09 -3.73 6.07
N LYS A 66 -10.86 -3.36 5.72
CA LYS A 66 -10.52 -2.00 5.26
C LYS A 66 -9.59 -2.04 4.06
N ARG A 67 -9.86 -1.13 3.12
CA ARG A 67 -9.03 -0.88 1.95
C ARG A 67 -8.09 0.28 2.23
N MET A 68 -6.79 0.03 2.11
CA MET A 68 -5.75 1.01 2.42
C MET A 68 -4.60 0.89 1.43
N ARG A 69 -3.87 1.98 1.23
CA ARG A 69 -2.55 1.91 0.58
C ARG A 69 -1.54 1.43 1.61
N LEU A 70 -0.64 0.55 1.18
CA LEU A 70 0.54 0.18 1.97
C LEU A 70 1.65 1.19 1.68
N ILE A 71 2.15 1.84 2.72
CA ILE A 71 3.20 2.86 2.61
C ILE A 71 4.44 2.33 3.33
N PRO A 72 5.57 2.15 2.64
CA PRO A 72 6.82 1.78 3.28
C PRO A 72 7.30 2.85 4.27
N TRP A 73 7.69 2.45 5.48
CA TRP A 73 8.17 3.36 6.52
C TRP A 73 9.34 4.25 6.05
N ASN A 74 10.25 3.70 5.25
CA ASN A 74 11.40 4.42 4.70
C ASN A 74 11.02 5.57 3.74
N GLU A 75 9.84 5.54 3.11
CA GLU A 75 9.35 6.64 2.28
C GLU A 75 8.87 7.81 3.13
N LEU A 76 8.38 7.53 4.34
CA LEU A 76 7.95 8.56 5.29
C LEU A 76 9.16 9.25 5.95
N THR A 77 10.19 8.49 6.33
CA THR A 77 11.39 9.06 6.96
C THR A 77 12.25 9.87 5.98
N LYS A 78 12.32 9.48 4.69
CA LYS A 78 13.00 10.27 3.66
C LYS A 78 12.37 11.64 3.41
N ARG A 79 11.08 11.80 3.72
CA ARG A 79 10.39 13.11 3.60
C ARG A 79 10.74 14.04 4.74
N SER A 80 10.96 13.52 5.95
CA SER A 80 11.34 14.33 7.11
C SER A 80 12.77 14.87 7.04
N GLU A 81 13.66 14.26 6.27
CA GLU A 81 15.06 14.71 6.13
C GLU A 81 15.23 15.87 5.13
N LYS A 82 14.19 16.22 4.35
CA LYS A 82 14.22 17.30 3.37
C LYS A 82 13.71 18.66 3.88
N HIS A 83 13.46 18.79 5.19
CA HIS A 83 13.02 20.04 5.84
C HIS A 83 13.93 20.39 7.00
#